data_AF-A0A2T5XVL7-F1
#
_entry.id   AF-A0A2T5XVL7-F1
#
_cell.length_a   1.000
_cell.length_b   1.000
_cell.length_c   1.000
_cell.angle_alpha   90.00
_cell.angle_beta   90.00
_cell.angle_gamma   90.00
#
_symmetry.space_group_name_H-M   'P 1'
#
loop_
_entity.id
_entity.type
_entity.pdbx_description
1 polymer ?
#
loop_
_entity_poly.entity_id
_entity_poly.type
_entity_poly.pdbx_seq_one_letter_code
_entity_poly.pdbx_strand_id
1 'polypeptide(L)'
;MAISIKLKKRWDVYPTLQEVLTATQNLSVSPFGTTIDDDLQDFRGIKLIGKGECINVSLSNSDFSGSLWQNFQIAETETFTPLINRVIFDESSFQQSEYTPLCGRGATFLSCCFINCKYKGVGFLQAVIKDCLFSDIKKNVRLDFNCKLIEDCLFIGDIYKTKFWYSSLKNCTFEGVLYDTSFWGVRDFTSQKEPILPEKVDNRMENIDFSQAEMIQCNFWAYCYLDKVKPSERNCVFKVTDEFYECLLTQIQSSESPLKEKLIKWVKLFYAPHITAPYRVAHPNDVSFNRPEDTEFSQTLYNFICEAAEATNCRIK
;
A
#
# COMPACT_ATOMS: atom_id res chain seq x y z
N MET A 1 8.45 13.41 15.52
CA MET A 1 8.77 13.83 16.90
C MET A 1 7.45 13.84 17.66
N ALA A 2 7.37 13.27 18.86
CA ALA A 2 6.07 13.14 19.55
C ALA A 2 5.33 14.49 19.66
N ILE A 3 4.09 14.56 19.16
CA ILE A 3 3.27 15.77 19.28
C ILE A 3 3.12 16.15 20.76
N SER A 4 3.49 17.40 21.08
CA SER A 4 3.39 17.93 22.44
C SER A 4 1.96 17.87 22.99
N ILE A 5 1.84 17.48 24.26
CA ILE A 5 0.57 17.45 24.99
C ILE A 5 -0.12 18.83 24.96
N LYS A 6 0.64 19.93 24.94
CA LYS A 6 0.09 21.29 24.86
C LYS A 6 -0.74 21.51 23.59
N LEU A 7 -0.27 21.01 22.44
CA LEU A 7 -0.97 21.12 21.15
C LEU A 7 -2.25 20.30 21.12
N LYS A 8 -2.33 19.20 21.89
CA LYS A 8 -3.56 18.41 22.04
C LYS A 8 -4.57 19.09 22.98
N LYS A 9 -4.10 19.62 24.12
CA LYS A 9 -4.96 20.23 25.15
C LYS A 9 -5.61 21.55 24.73
N ARG A 10 -5.01 22.31 23.81
CA ARG A 10 -5.62 23.57 23.32
C ARG A 10 -6.99 23.36 22.65
N TRP A 11 -7.27 22.15 22.15
CA TRP A 11 -8.56 21.80 21.56
C TRP A 11 -9.64 21.48 22.61
N ASP A 12 -9.30 21.33 23.88
CA ASP A 12 -10.28 21.02 24.94
C ASP A 12 -11.26 22.18 25.19
N VAL A 13 -11.00 23.38 24.64
CA VAL A 13 -11.94 24.52 24.62
C VAL A 13 -13.11 24.31 23.64
N TYR A 14 -12.99 23.35 22.72
CA TYR A 14 -14.03 22.93 21.77
C TYR A 14 -14.40 21.47 22.04
N PRO A 15 -15.20 21.19 23.08
CA PRO A 15 -15.44 19.82 23.55
C PRO A 15 -16.25 18.95 22.57
N THR A 16 -16.99 19.56 21.63
CA THR A 16 -17.80 18.84 20.64
C THR A 16 -17.29 19.02 19.21
N LEU A 17 -17.59 18.04 18.35
CA LEU A 17 -17.30 18.13 16.92
C LEU A 17 -17.91 19.39 16.29
N GLN A 18 -19.14 19.76 16.66
CA GLN A 18 -19.81 20.93 16.11
C GLN A 18 -19.08 22.23 16.46
N GLU A 19 -18.60 22.37 17.70
CA GLU A 19 -17.82 23.55 18.10
C GLU A 19 -16.47 23.61 17.37
N VAL A 20 -15.81 22.46 17.19
CA VAL A 20 -14.59 22.38 16.38
C VAL A 20 -14.85 22.82 14.94
N LEU A 21 -15.89 22.29 14.30
CA LEU A 21 -16.24 22.64 12.91
C LEU A 21 -16.64 24.11 12.78
N THR A 22 -17.40 24.66 13.74
CA THR A 22 -17.76 26.09 13.73
C THR A 22 -16.53 26.97 13.92
N ALA A 23 -15.66 26.67 14.89
CA ALA A 23 -14.46 27.45 15.17
C ALA A 23 -13.45 27.43 14.01
N THR A 24 -13.44 26.34 13.24
CA THR A 24 -12.53 26.15 12.11
C THR A 24 -13.13 26.50 10.76
N GLN A 25 -14.39 26.97 10.73
CA GLN A 25 -15.16 27.19 9.50
C GLN A 25 -15.11 25.95 8.58
N ASN A 26 -15.49 24.80 9.13
CA ASN A 26 -15.39 23.48 8.52
C ASN A 26 -13.97 23.11 8.09
N LEU A 27 -12.98 23.29 8.96
CA LEU A 27 -11.56 22.97 8.72
C LEU A 27 -10.86 23.84 7.66
N SER A 28 -11.46 24.97 7.25
CA SER A 28 -10.83 25.88 6.28
C SER A 28 -9.84 26.85 6.93
N VAL A 29 -10.02 27.17 8.21
CA VAL A 29 -9.16 28.11 8.95
C VAL A 29 -8.85 27.55 10.34
N SER A 30 -7.60 27.62 10.77
CA SER A 30 -7.24 27.29 12.15
C SER A 30 -7.47 28.49 13.08
N PRO A 31 -8.13 28.32 14.24
CA PRO A 31 -8.22 29.36 15.26
C PRO A 31 -6.87 29.65 15.94
N PHE A 32 -5.83 28.85 15.66
CA PHE A 32 -4.49 29.00 16.23
C PHE A 32 -3.48 29.65 15.27
N GLY A 33 -3.94 30.11 14.09
CA GLY A 33 -3.08 30.70 13.08
C GLY A 33 -2.28 29.67 12.29
N THR A 34 -1.09 30.05 11.85
CA THR A 34 -0.19 29.18 11.08
C THR A 34 0.97 28.65 11.90
N THR A 35 1.57 27.54 11.44
CA THR A 35 2.80 27.00 12.01
C THR A 35 3.95 27.98 11.75
N ILE A 36 4.83 28.14 12.74
CA ILE A 36 5.96 29.06 12.66
C ILE A 36 6.95 28.63 11.58
N ASP A 37 7.13 27.31 11.42
CA ASP A 37 8.20 26.76 10.60
C ASP A 37 7.83 26.68 9.10
N ASP A 38 6.56 26.41 8.79
CA ASP A 38 6.13 26.03 7.42
C ASP A 38 4.96 26.88 6.87
N ASP A 39 4.46 27.84 7.64
CA ASP A 39 3.29 28.69 7.32
C ASP A 39 2.03 27.89 6.92
N LEU A 40 1.80 26.74 7.59
CA LEU A 40 0.64 25.89 7.38
C LEU A 40 -0.45 26.21 8.40
N GLN A 41 -1.73 26.12 8.04
CA GLN A 41 -2.82 26.22 9.02
C GLN A 41 -2.61 25.21 10.17
N ASP A 42 -2.52 25.70 11.40
CA ASP A 42 -2.09 24.89 12.54
C ASP A 42 -3.28 24.12 13.15
N PHE A 43 -3.59 22.95 12.57
CA PHE A 43 -4.61 22.03 13.09
C PHE A 43 -4.03 20.96 14.02
N ARG A 44 -2.76 21.08 14.43
CA ARG A 44 -2.09 20.03 15.22
C ARG A 44 -2.87 19.70 16.49
N GLY A 45 -3.05 18.40 16.74
CA GLY A 45 -3.75 17.86 17.90
C GLY A 45 -5.28 17.90 17.84
N ILE A 46 -5.88 18.32 16.72
CA ILE A 46 -7.35 18.42 16.57
C ILE A 46 -8.04 17.06 16.80
N LYS A 47 -9.22 17.09 17.42
CA LYS A 47 -10.05 15.90 17.67
C LYS A 47 -11.34 16.01 16.85
N LEU A 48 -11.44 15.19 15.81
CA LEU A 48 -12.59 15.06 14.93
C LEU A 48 -13.29 13.73 15.24
N ILE A 49 -14.10 13.74 16.29
CA ILE A 49 -14.79 12.55 16.80
C ILE A 49 -16.28 12.67 16.47
N GLY A 50 -16.71 11.85 15.52
CA GLY A 50 -18.07 11.77 15.05
C GLY A 50 -18.77 10.44 15.37
N LYS A 51 -19.99 10.31 14.85
CA LYS A 51 -20.86 9.14 14.75
C LYS A 51 -21.21 8.82 13.28
N GLY A 52 -20.40 9.28 12.33
CA GLY A 52 -20.61 9.12 10.89
C GLY A 52 -20.80 10.44 10.14
N GLU A 53 -20.53 11.59 10.78
CA GLU A 53 -20.65 12.90 10.16
C GLU A 53 -19.69 13.04 8.98
N CYS A 54 -20.19 13.72 7.96
CA CYS A 54 -19.48 14.00 6.73
C CYS A 54 -19.51 15.49 6.47
N ILE A 55 -18.38 16.06 6.05
CA ILE A 55 -18.32 17.44 5.57
C ILE A 55 -17.74 17.52 4.17
N ASN A 56 -18.19 18.49 3.39
CA ASN A 56 -17.69 18.73 2.04
C ASN A 56 -16.69 19.87 2.07
N VAL A 57 -15.41 19.54 2.27
CA VAL A 57 -14.32 20.53 2.31
C VAL A 57 -13.06 20.00 1.65
N SER A 58 -12.28 20.91 1.07
CA SER A 58 -10.92 20.64 0.60
C SER A 58 -9.93 21.15 1.65
N LEU A 59 -8.89 20.37 1.93
CA LEU A 59 -7.84 20.77 2.86
C LEU A 59 -6.65 21.27 2.06
N SER A 60 -6.05 22.39 2.48
CA SER A 60 -4.89 22.95 1.79
C SER A 60 -3.93 23.62 2.75
N ASN A 61 -2.63 23.43 2.53
CA ASN A 61 -1.56 24.11 3.27
C ASN A 61 -1.78 24.04 4.79
N SER A 62 -1.91 22.82 5.30
CA SER A 62 -2.40 22.58 6.66
C SER A 62 -1.60 21.48 7.37
N ASP A 63 -1.39 21.65 8.67
CA ASP A 63 -0.73 20.65 9.52
C ASP A 63 -1.74 20.05 10.51
N PHE A 64 -2.10 18.80 10.30
CA PHE A 64 -3.01 18.00 11.12
C PHE A 64 -2.26 17.03 12.04
N SER A 65 -0.98 17.25 12.30
CA SER A 65 -0.18 16.30 13.08
C SER A 65 -0.75 16.06 14.48
N GLY A 66 -0.74 14.80 14.92
CA GLY A 66 -1.28 14.33 16.18
C GLY A 66 -2.80 14.39 16.27
N SER A 67 -3.49 14.55 15.13
CA SER A 67 -4.95 14.60 15.06
C SER A 67 -5.59 13.23 15.28
N LEU A 68 -6.84 13.25 15.75
CA LEU A 68 -7.70 12.08 15.86
C LEU A 68 -8.91 12.24 14.95
N TRP A 69 -9.07 11.31 14.01
CA TRP A 69 -10.19 11.21 13.09
C TRP A 69 -10.95 9.94 13.42
N GLN A 70 -12.08 10.07 14.10
CA GLN A 70 -12.87 8.92 14.54
C GLN A 70 -14.29 9.02 14.01
N ASN A 71 -14.70 8.09 13.16
CA ASN A 71 -16.04 8.07 12.53
C ASN A 71 -16.44 9.44 11.95
N PHE A 72 -15.46 10.12 11.36
CA PHE A 72 -15.60 11.40 10.70
C PHE A 72 -14.94 11.31 9.33
N GLN A 73 -15.58 11.90 8.32
CA GLN A 73 -15.12 11.81 6.94
C GLN A 73 -15.26 13.16 6.22
N ILE A 74 -14.29 13.46 5.35
CA ILE A 74 -14.48 14.47 4.30
C ILE A 74 -15.19 13.78 3.14
N ALA A 75 -16.40 14.18 2.79
CA ALA A 75 -17.21 13.50 1.77
C ALA A 75 -17.15 14.19 0.40
N GLU A 76 -17.33 13.38 -0.63
CA GLU A 76 -17.65 13.85 -1.98
C GLU A 76 -19.17 14.06 -2.12
N THR A 77 -19.58 14.81 -3.14
CA THR A 77 -20.95 14.87 -3.65
C THR A 77 -20.90 14.81 -5.18
N GLU A 78 -22.07 14.80 -5.83
CA GLU A 78 -22.15 14.91 -7.29
C GLU A 78 -21.46 16.17 -7.87
N THR A 79 -21.35 17.23 -7.07
CA THR A 79 -20.80 18.53 -7.49
C THR A 79 -19.50 18.89 -6.79
N PHE A 80 -19.00 18.02 -5.91
CA PHE A 80 -17.82 18.28 -5.10
C PHE A 80 -16.95 17.05 -4.95
N THR A 81 -15.69 17.16 -5.38
CA THR A 81 -14.65 16.16 -5.10
C THR A 81 -13.57 16.80 -4.22
N PRO A 82 -13.27 16.23 -3.05
CA PRO A 82 -12.27 16.80 -2.15
C PRO A 82 -10.88 16.86 -2.79
N LEU A 83 -10.22 18.01 -2.65
CA LEU A 83 -8.78 18.17 -2.89
C LEU A 83 -8.07 18.31 -1.55
N ILE A 84 -7.09 17.46 -1.31
CA ILE A 84 -6.23 17.46 -0.12
C ILE A 84 -4.83 17.79 -0.64
N ASN A 85 -4.38 19.02 -0.42
CA ASN A 85 -3.17 19.55 -1.06
C ASN A 85 -2.18 20.12 -0.04
N ARG A 86 -0.93 19.66 -0.03
CA ARG A 86 0.10 20.11 0.93
C ARG A 86 -0.38 20.00 2.37
N VAL A 87 -0.86 18.80 2.72
CA VAL A 87 -1.37 18.50 4.08
C VAL A 87 -0.44 17.52 4.77
N ILE A 88 -0.08 17.85 6.01
CA ILE A 88 0.77 17.01 6.86
C ILE A 88 -0.08 16.28 7.89
N PHE A 89 0.10 14.97 7.96
CA PHE A 89 -0.40 14.10 9.01
C PHE A 89 0.80 13.37 9.63
N ASP A 90 1.44 13.94 10.65
CA ASP A 90 2.43 13.22 11.47
C ASP A 90 1.77 12.71 12.76
N GLU A 91 1.93 11.43 13.11
CA GLU A 91 1.34 10.82 14.32
C GLU A 91 -0.20 10.91 14.41
N SER A 92 -0.86 11.09 13.26
CA SER A 92 -2.32 11.15 13.20
C SER A 92 -2.95 9.76 13.32
N SER A 93 -4.16 9.70 13.86
CA SER A 93 -4.90 8.46 14.04
C SER A 93 -6.23 8.51 13.29
N PHE A 94 -6.42 7.57 12.37
CA PHE A 94 -7.65 7.41 11.60
C PHE A 94 -8.36 6.13 12.03
N GLN A 95 -9.55 6.27 12.62
CA GLN A 95 -10.30 5.19 13.25
C GLN A 95 -11.74 5.18 12.73
N GLN A 96 -12.07 4.18 11.92
CA GLN A 96 -13.40 4.02 11.36
C GLN A 96 -14.01 2.70 11.83
N SER A 97 -15.29 2.73 12.19
CA SER A 97 -16.03 1.54 12.63
C SER A 97 -16.28 0.57 11.49
N GLU A 98 -16.44 1.09 10.28
CA GLU A 98 -16.62 0.33 9.05
C GLU A 98 -15.47 0.65 8.09
N TYR A 99 -15.31 -0.16 7.04
CA TYR A 99 -14.36 0.13 5.98
C TYR A 99 -14.84 1.34 5.17
N THR A 100 -14.35 2.53 5.50
CA THR A 100 -14.79 3.79 4.89
C THR A 100 -13.63 4.52 4.20
N PRO A 101 -13.94 5.34 3.18
CA PRO A 101 -12.93 6.23 2.59
C PRO A 101 -12.43 7.24 3.64
N LEU A 102 -11.13 7.49 3.70
CA LEU A 102 -10.58 8.56 4.54
C LEU A 102 -11.15 9.94 4.15
N CYS A 103 -11.10 10.20 2.86
CA CYS A 103 -11.77 11.31 2.18
C CYS A 103 -12.57 10.68 1.03
N GLY A 104 -13.67 11.32 0.63
CA GLY A 104 -14.69 10.86 -0.31
C GLY A 104 -14.13 10.08 -1.48
N ARG A 105 -14.93 9.19 -2.09
CA ARG A 105 -14.38 8.40 -3.20
C ARG A 105 -13.92 9.38 -4.28
N GLY A 106 -12.84 9.08 -4.97
CA GLY A 106 -12.33 10.01 -5.98
C GLY A 106 -11.57 11.23 -5.45
N ALA A 107 -11.41 11.41 -4.12
CA ALA A 107 -10.60 12.51 -3.59
C ALA A 107 -9.19 12.54 -4.20
N THR A 108 -8.67 13.75 -4.41
CA THR A 108 -7.31 13.97 -4.91
C THR A 108 -6.40 14.37 -3.76
N PHE A 109 -5.30 13.64 -3.58
CA PHE A 109 -4.23 13.94 -2.64
C PHE A 109 -3.00 14.40 -3.43
N LEU A 110 -2.50 15.60 -3.13
CA LEU A 110 -1.35 16.20 -3.79
C LEU A 110 -0.35 16.67 -2.72
N SER A 111 0.91 16.27 -2.85
CA SER A 111 1.99 16.73 -1.96
C SER A 111 1.68 16.54 -0.47
N CYS A 112 1.00 15.44 -0.12
CA CYS A 112 0.61 15.14 1.26
C CYS A 112 1.65 14.25 1.94
N CYS A 113 1.79 14.44 3.26
CA CYS A 113 2.67 13.61 4.08
C CYS A 113 1.86 12.84 5.12
N PHE A 114 2.02 11.53 5.15
CA PHE A 114 1.48 10.63 6.17
C PHE A 114 2.64 9.96 6.89
N ILE A 115 2.99 10.48 8.07
CA ILE A 115 4.17 10.07 8.82
C ILE A 115 3.70 9.42 10.11
N ASN A 116 4.18 8.21 10.41
CA ASN A 116 3.90 7.50 11.66
C ASN A 116 2.39 7.46 12.03
N CYS A 117 1.54 7.37 11.01
CA CYS A 117 0.09 7.40 11.16
C CYS A 117 -0.46 6.04 11.59
N LYS A 118 -1.60 6.06 12.27
CA LYS A 118 -2.34 4.85 12.67
C LYS A 118 -3.61 4.70 11.85
N TYR A 119 -3.75 3.55 11.19
CA TYR A 119 -4.92 3.25 10.36
C TYR A 119 -5.72 2.09 10.95
N LYS A 120 -7.02 2.32 11.14
CA LYS A 120 -7.99 1.30 11.55
C LYS A 120 -9.25 1.41 10.69
N GLY A 121 -9.38 0.51 9.71
CA GLY A 121 -10.57 0.41 8.85
C GLY A 121 -10.65 1.51 7.78
N VAL A 122 -9.51 1.97 7.27
CA VAL A 122 -9.46 3.15 6.38
C VAL A 122 -8.92 2.75 5.02
N GLY A 123 -9.54 3.28 3.97
CA GLY A 123 -9.06 3.09 2.60
C GLY A 123 -9.01 4.39 1.80
N PHE A 124 -8.14 4.41 0.80
CA PHE A 124 -8.12 5.41 -0.26
C PHE A 124 -8.92 4.86 -1.44
N LEU A 125 -10.19 5.26 -1.57
CA LEU A 125 -11.12 4.65 -2.52
C LEU A 125 -11.30 5.54 -3.75
N GLN A 126 -11.02 4.98 -4.92
CA GLN A 126 -11.04 5.65 -6.22
C GLN A 126 -10.20 6.94 -6.28
N ALA A 127 -9.35 7.17 -5.28
CA ALA A 127 -8.58 8.39 -5.12
C ALA A 127 -7.52 8.54 -6.22
N VAL A 128 -7.06 9.77 -6.38
CA VAL A 128 -5.82 10.08 -7.11
C VAL A 128 -4.81 10.55 -6.07
N ILE A 129 -3.66 9.90 -5.98
CA ILE A 129 -2.61 10.23 -5.02
C ILE A 129 -1.35 10.58 -5.80
N LYS A 130 -0.83 11.78 -5.61
CA LYS A 130 0.35 12.28 -6.34
C LYS A 130 1.33 12.97 -5.41
N ASP A 131 2.62 12.72 -5.63
CA ASP A 131 3.70 13.40 -4.90
C ASP A 131 3.55 13.23 -3.37
N CYS A 132 3.06 12.06 -2.92
CA CYS A 132 2.76 11.83 -1.51
C CYS A 132 3.80 10.94 -0.84
N LEU A 133 4.07 11.26 0.42
CA LEU A 133 4.94 10.49 1.30
C LEU A 133 4.10 9.70 2.30
N PHE A 134 4.32 8.40 2.38
CA PHE A 134 3.84 7.54 3.46
C PHE A 134 5.07 6.94 4.15
N SER A 135 5.40 7.44 5.35
CA SER A 135 6.63 7.03 6.04
C SER A 135 6.38 6.59 7.49
N ASP A 136 7.35 5.85 8.02
CA ASP A 136 7.25 5.20 9.33
C ASP A 136 5.97 4.38 9.47
N ILE A 137 5.56 3.74 8.36
CA ILE A 137 4.41 2.85 8.34
C ILE A 137 4.72 1.70 9.30
N LYS A 138 3.81 1.46 10.24
CA LYS A 138 3.88 0.33 11.16
C LYS A 138 2.78 -0.67 10.81
N LYS A 139 2.78 -1.81 11.49
CA LYS A 139 1.71 -2.80 11.38
C LYS A 139 0.32 -2.15 11.58
N ASN A 140 -0.45 -2.08 10.49
CA ASN A 140 -1.77 -1.45 10.45
C ASN A 140 -2.90 -2.48 10.46
N VAL A 141 -4.11 -2.01 10.79
CA VAL A 141 -5.32 -2.84 10.75
C VAL A 141 -6.21 -2.33 9.61
N ARG A 142 -6.09 -2.97 8.44
CA ARG A 142 -6.83 -2.65 7.21
C ARG A 142 -6.52 -1.23 6.69
N LEU A 143 -5.35 -1.11 6.06
CA LEU A 143 -4.98 0.01 5.21
C LEU A 143 -5.05 -0.48 3.77
N ASP A 144 -5.94 0.12 2.98
CA ASP A 144 -6.17 -0.30 1.61
C ASP A 144 -6.10 0.91 0.67
N PHE A 145 -5.50 0.69 -0.49
CA PHE A 145 -5.49 1.61 -1.61
C PHE A 145 -6.28 0.94 -2.73
N ASN A 146 -7.40 1.53 -3.12
CA ASN A 146 -8.15 1.13 -4.31
C ASN A 146 -8.32 2.36 -5.18
N CYS A 147 -7.19 2.92 -5.57
CA CYS A 147 -7.06 4.23 -6.20
C CYS A 147 -7.28 4.13 -7.71
N LYS A 148 -7.61 5.25 -8.34
CA LYS A 148 -7.50 5.38 -9.79
C LYS A 148 -6.03 5.46 -10.21
N LEU A 149 -5.24 6.22 -9.45
CA LEU A 149 -3.83 6.45 -9.73
C LEU A 149 -3.07 6.75 -8.43
N ILE A 150 -1.87 6.17 -8.31
CA ILE A 150 -0.84 6.50 -7.34
C ILE A 150 0.41 6.82 -8.16
N GLU A 151 0.86 8.08 -8.15
CA GLU A 151 1.96 8.56 -8.98
C GLU A 151 2.99 9.32 -8.14
N ASP A 152 4.28 9.12 -8.42
CA ASP A 152 5.38 9.85 -7.78
C ASP A 152 5.32 9.77 -6.23
N CYS A 153 5.00 8.59 -5.68
CA CYS A 153 4.81 8.40 -4.24
C CYS A 153 5.92 7.55 -3.61
N LEU A 154 6.22 7.84 -2.34
CA LEU A 154 7.22 7.11 -1.55
C LEU A 154 6.55 6.43 -0.35
N PHE A 155 6.76 5.12 -0.22
CA PHE A 155 6.25 4.29 0.88
C PHE A 155 7.41 3.70 1.68
N ILE A 156 7.54 4.06 2.96
CA ILE A 156 8.64 3.63 3.84
C ILE A 156 8.08 3.00 5.12
N GLY A 157 8.54 1.79 5.43
CA GLY A 157 8.33 1.15 6.74
C GLY A 157 7.91 -0.32 6.64
N ASP A 158 7.19 -0.77 7.65
CA ASP A 158 6.64 -2.13 7.76
C ASP A 158 5.20 -2.18 7.24
N ILE A 159 5.06 -2.32 5.93
CA ILE A 159 3.80 -2.34 5.20
C ILE A 159 3.17 -3.74 5.31
N TYR A 160 2.31 -3.91 6.30
CA TYR A 160 1.73 -5.20 6.66
C TYR A 160 0.31 -5.37 6.12
N LYS A 161 0.07 -6.42 5.33
CA LYS A 161 -1.26 -6.83 4.82
C LYS A 161 -2.03 -5.71 4.12
N THR A 162 -1.30 -4.79 3.50
CA THR A 162 -1.88 -3.67 2.76
C THR A 162 -2.35 -4.17 1.39
N LYS A 163 -3.51 -3.70 0.95
CA LYS A 163 -4.03 -4.06 -0.36
C LYS A 163 -4.00 -2.85 -1.25
N PHE A 164 -3.21 -2.90 -2.32
CA PHE A 164 -3.22 -1.90 -3.37
C PHE A 164 -4.30 -2.15 -4.42
N TRP A 165 -5.05 -3.24 -4.29
CA TRP A 165 -6.20 -3.59 -5.15
C TRP A 165 -5.88 -3.30 -6.62
N TYR A 166 -6.82 -2.75 -7.36
CA TYR A 166 -6.71 -2.42 -8.78
C TYR A 166 -6.11 -1.03 -9.04
N SER A 167 -5.29 -0.53 -8.10
CA SER A 167 -4.68 0.79 -8.25
C SER A 167 -3.67 0.79 -9.39
N SER A 168 -3.69 1.82 -10.23
CA SER A 168 -2.57 2.12 -11.13
C SER A 168 -1.42 2.72 -10.32
N LEU A 169 -0.22 2.16 -10.42
CA LEU A 169 0.99 2.68 -9.76
C LEU A 169 2.01 3.11 -10.80
N LYS A 170 2.56 4.31 -10.62
CA LYS A 170 3.57 4.89 -11.51
C LYS A 170 4.63 5.67 -10.73
N ASN A 171 5.90 5.46 -11.06
CA ASN A 171 7.03 6.17 -10.44
C ASN A 171 7.02 6.12 -8.90
N CYS A 172 6.59 5.00 -8.32
CA CYS A 172 6.56 4.85 -6.87
C CYS A 172 7.79 4.11 -6.36
N THR A 173 8.21 4.44 -5.13
CA THR A 173 9.29 3.76 -4.43
C THR A 173 8.78 3.13 -3.14
N PHE A 174 9.23 1.92 -2.88
CA PHE A 174 8.94 1.16 -1.67
C PHE A 174 10.24 0.84 -0.93
N GLU A 175 10.30 1.16 0.35
CA GLU A 175 11.44 0.89 1.22
C GLU A 175 10.98 0.23 2.53
N GLY A 176 11.78 -0.73 3.03
CA GLY A 176 11.44 -1.51 4.22
C GLY A 176 10.77 -2.84 3.88
N VAL A 177 9.84 -3.29 4.72
CA VAL A 177 9.24 -4.63 4.58
C VAL A 177 7.83 -4.54 4.03
N LEU A 178 7.56 -5.21 2.92
CA LEU A 178 6.22 -5.43 2.39
C LEU A 178 5.83 -6.86 2.73
N TYR A 179 4.96 -7.03 3.72
CA TYR A 179 4.54 -8.35 4.17
C TYR A 179 3.08 -8.63 3.80
N ASP A 180 2.83 -9.73 3.08
CA ASP A 180 1.49 -10.17 2.65
C ASP A 180 0.70 -9.03 1.97
N THR A 181 1.43 -8.21 1.20
CA THR A 181 0.87 -7.10 0.43
C THR A 181 0.39 -7.60 -0.91
N SER A 182 -0.75 -7.09 -1.38
CA SER A 182 -1.37 -7.53 -2.64
C SER A 182 -1.56 -6.40 -3.65
N PHE A 183 -1.25 -6.70 -4.91
CA PHE A 183 -1.39 -5.82 -6.06
C PHE A 183 -2.21 -6.53 -7.14
N TRP A 184 -3.20 -5.84 -7.71
CA TRP A 184 -4.08 -6.39 -8.72
C TRP A 184 -3.99 -5.48 -9.94
N GLY A 185 -3.73 -6.02 -11.13
CA GLY A 185 -3.56 -5.19 -12.32
C GLY A 185 -4.88 -4.60 -12.80
N VAL A 186 -5.76 -5.46 -13.29
CA VAL A 186 -6.92 -5.05 -14.10
C VAL A 186 -8.15 -5.78 -13.62
N ARG A 187 -9.24 -5.03 -13.48
CA ARG A 187 -10.53 -5.59 -13.11
C ARG A 187 -11.22 -6.13 -14.37
N ASP A 188 -11.06 -7.42 -14.65
CA ASP A 188 -11.86 -8.09 -15.69
C ASP A 188 -13.26 -8.38 -15.14
N PHE A 189 -14.25 -7.58 -15.56
CA PHE A 189 -15.66 -7.81 -15.26
C PHE A 189 -16.36 -8.70 -16.28
N THR A 190 -15.66 -9.10 -17.34
CA THR A 190 -16.25 -9.69 -18.55
C THR A 190 -15.93 -11.17 -18.76
N SER A 191 -15.24 -11.81 -17.81
CA SER A 191 -14.90 -13.25 -17.88
C SER A 191 -14.24 -13.63 -19.21
N GLN A 192 -13.21 -12.87 -19.63
CA GLN A 192 -12.54 -13.15 -20.90
C GLN A 192 -11.67 -14.41 -20.75
N LYS A 193 -11.73 -15.30 -21.75
CA LYS A 193 -10.90 -16.52 -21.82
C LYS A 193 -9.45 -16.23 -22.22
N GLU A 194 -9.18 -15.02 -22.71
CA GLU A 194 -7.88 -14.61 -23.22
C GLU A 194 -7.18 -13.63 -22.27
N PRO A 195 -5.84 -13.67 -22.17
CA PRO A 195 -5.10 -12.77 -21.31
C PRO A 195 -5.22 -11.33 -21.81
N ILE A 196 -5.44 -10.38 -20.89
CA ILE A 196 -5.39 -8.98 -21.24
C ILE A 196 -3.92 -8.54 -21.30
N LEU A 197 -3.43 -8.32 -22.51
CA LEU A 197 -2.05 -7.94 -22.76
C LEU A 197 -1.72 -6.53 -22.24
N PRO A 198 -0.46 -6.26 -21.84
CA PRO A 198 -0.07 -4.97 -21.27
C PRO A 198 -0.25 -3.79 -22.22
N GLU A 199 -0.22 -4.00 -23.54
CA GLU A 199 -0.49 -2.95 -24.54
C GLU A 199 -1.96 -2.54 -24.59
N LYS A 200 -2.85 -3.37 -24.05
CA LYS A 200 -4.29 -3.13 -23.99
C LYS A 200 -4.73 -2.51 -22.66
N VAL A 201 -3.86 -2.47 -21.64
CA VAL A 201 -4.23 -1.97 -20.31
C VAL A 201 -3.20 -1.04 -19.69
N ASP A 202 -3.69 0.11 -19.24
CA ASP A 202 -2.93 1.21 -18.66
C ASP A 202 -2.64 1.05 -17.13
N ASN A 203 -2.72 -0.17 -16.60
CA ASN A 203 -2.50 -0.49 -15.17
C ASN A 203 -1.23 -1.33 -14.95
N ARG A 204 -0.22 -1.19 -15.81
CA ARG A 204 1.11 -1.78 -15.53
C ARG A 204 1.74 -1.10 -14.33
N MET A 205 2.56 -1.83 -13.57
CA MET A 205 3.47 -1.21 -12.60
C MET A 205 4.58 -0.49 -13.37
N GLU A 206 4.43 0.82 -13.55
CA GLU A 206 5.37 1.63 -14.33
C GLU A 206 6.43 2.25 -13.42
N ASN A 207 7.71 1.94 -13.66
CA ASN A 207 8.86 2.51 -12.94
C ASN A 207 8.75 2.38 -11.41
N ILE A 208 8.36 1.20 -10.93
CA ILE A 208 8.26 0.93 -9.50
C ILE A 208 9.61 0.47 -8.96
N ASP A 209 10.14 1.17 -7.97
CA ASP A 209 11.41 0.83 -7.31
C ASP A 209 11.16 0.05 -6.01
N PHE A 210 11.52 -1.23 -6.01
CA PHE A 210 11.53 -2.11 -4.85
C PHE A 210 12.95 -2.43 -4.38
N SER A 211 13.99 -1.74 -4.87
CA SER A 211 15.40 -2.12 -4.60
C SER A 211 15.79 -2.09 -3.13
N GLN A 212 15.10 -1.28 -2.32
CA GLN A 212 15.26 -1.20 -0.87
C GLN A 212 14.10 -1.85 -0.09
N ALA A 213 13.27 -2.64 -0.78
CA ALA A 213 12.17 -3.38 -0.18
C ALA A 213 12.52 -4.85 0.03
N GLU A 214 11.98 -5.44 1.09
CA GLU A 214 11.85 -6.88 1.28
C GLU A 214 10.40 -7.28 1.08
N MET A 215 10.08 -7.85 -0.07
CA MET A 215 8.75 -8.35 -0.39
C MET A 215 8.61 -9.79 0.12
N ILE A 216 7.81 -9.99 1.16
CA ILE A 216 7.59 -11.29 1.81
C ILE A 216 6.13 -11.67 1.68
N GLN A 217 5.83 -12.85 1.13
CA GLN A 217 4.46 -13.32 0.84
C GLN A 217 3.63 -12.34 0.00
N CYS A 218 4.28 -11.47 -0.77
CA CYS A 218 3.59 -10.51 -1.63
C CYS A 218 2.98 -11.22 -2.84
N ASN A 219 1.82 -10.74 -3.28
CA ASN A 219 1.08 -11.36 -4.38
C ASN A 219 0.64 -10.35 -5.43
N PHE A 220 0.73 -10.78 -6.68
CA PHE A 220 0.47 -9.99 -7.88
C PHE A 220 -0.54 -10.76 -8.72
N TRP A 221 -1.75 -10.22 -8.86
CA TRP A 221 -2.89 -10.90 -9.47
C TRP A 221 -3.53 -10.06 -10.57
N ALA A 222 -4.46 -10.70 -11.30
CA ALA A 222 -5.31 -10.05 -12.28
C ALA A 222 -4.52 -9.22 -13.30
N TYR A 223 -3.55 -9.85 -13.98
CA TYR A 223 -2.74 -9.21 -15.02
C TYR A 223 -1.88 -8.05 -14.49
N CYS A 224 -1.36 -8.18 -13.26
CA CYS A 224 -0.33 -7.27 -12.75
C CYS A 224 1.02 -7.63 -13.38
N TYR A 225 1.55 -6.75 -14.23
CA TYR A 225 2.81 -6.94 -14.94
C TYR A 225 3.98 -6.27 -14.20
N LEU A 226 5.07 -7.02 -14.01
CA LEU A 226 6.27 -6.59 -13.28
C LEU A 226 7.50 -6.41 -14.19
N ASP A 227 7.31 -6.28 -15.50
CA ASP A 227 8.39 -6.22 -16.51
C ASP A 227 9.26 -4.95 -16.43
N LYS A 228 8.79 -3.91 -15.71
CA LYS A 228 9.47 -2.62 -15.58
C LYS A 228 9.75 -2.21 -14.14
N VAL A 229 9.67 -3.16 -13.20
CA VAL A 229 10.01 -2.88 -11.81
C VAL A 229 11.51 -3.03 -11.61
N LYS A 230 12.05 -2.30 -10.65
CA LYS A 230 13.43 -2.47 -10.18
C LYS A 230 13.40 -3.32 -8.90
N PRO A 231 13.73 -4.62 -8.96
CA PRO A 231 13.61 -5.51 -7.82
C PRO A 231 14.73 -5.29 -6.78
N SER A 232 14.50 -5.76 -5.56
CA SER A 232 15.55 -5.93 -4.54
C SER A 232 16.39 -7.17 -4.84
N GLU A 233 17.69 -7.10 -4.56
CA GLU A 233 18.60 -8.25 -4.62
C GLU A 233 18.21 -9.37 -3.64
N ARG A 234 17.48 -9.04 -2.58
CA ARG A 234 16.97 -10.01 -1.59
C ARG A 234 15.73 -10.77 -2.07
N ASN A 235 15.12 -10.30 -3.16
CA ASN A 235 13.96 -10.93 -3.77
C ASN A 235 14.33 -11.59 -5.10
N CYS A 236 13.60 -12.66 -5.43
CA CYS A 236 13.57 -13.18 -6.79
C CYS A 236 12.23 -12.81 -7.40
N VAL A 237 12.22 -11.80 -8.25
CA VAL A 237 11.05 -11.42 -9.07
C VAL A 237 11.20 -12.10 -10.42
N PHE A 238 10.18 -12.83 -10.85
CA PHE A 238 10.28 -13.62 -12.08
C PHE A 238 8.93 -13.81 -12.76
N LYS A 239 8.98 -14.01 -14.08
CA LYS A 239 7.83 -14.42 -14.87
C LYS A 239 7.61 -15.93 -14.71
N VAL A 240 6.36 -16.35 -14.49
CA VAL A 240 5.99 -17.76 -14.39
C VAL A 240 5.60 -18.26 -15.78
N THR A 241 6.49 -19.04 -16.41
CA THR A 241 6.26 -19.68 -17.71
C THR A 241 6.28 -21.20 -17.58
N ASP A 242 5.82 -21.91 -18.62
CA ASP A 242 5.92 -23.37 -18.68
C ASP A 242 7.40 -23.80 -18.63
N GLU A 243 8.31 -23.11 -19.31
CA GLU A 243 9.74 -23.46 -19.27
C GLU A 243 10.33 -23.28 -17.88
N PHE A 244 10.02 -22.19 -17.18
CA PHE A 244 10.43 -21.97 -15.79
C PHE A 244 9.91 -23.10 -14.89
N TYR A 245 8.62 -23.43 -15.00
CA TYR A 245 7.98 -24.40 -14.13
C TYR A 245 8.54 -25.81 -14.31
N GLU A 246 8.74 -26.25 -15.56
CA GLU A 246 9.35 -27.55 -15.86
C GLU A 246 10.83 -27.60 -15.44
N CYS A 247 11.57 -26.50 -15.63
CA CYS A 247 12.95 -26.38 -15.15
C CYS A 247 13.04 -26.52 -13.63
N LEU A 248 12.19 -25.80 -12.89
CA LEU A 248 12.12 -25.84 -11.44
C LEU A 248 11.81 -27.26 -10.93
N LEU A 249 10.80 -27.92 -11.52
CA LEU A 249 10.46 -29.30 -11.17
C LEU A 249 11.61 -30.26 -11.45
N THR A 250 12.27 -30.13 -12.61
CA THR A 250 13.40 -30.99 -13.02
C THR A 250 14.59 -30.84 -12.07
N GLN A 251 14.93 -29.60 -11.69
CA GLN A 251 16.00 -29.31 -10.73
C GLN A 251 15.72 -29.95 -9.37
N ILE A 252 14.50 -29.79 -8.83
CA ILE A 252 14.12 -30.39 -7.55
C ILE A 252 14.12 -31.92 -7.63
N GLN A 253 13.56 -32.49 -8.70
CA GLN A 253 13.47 -33.94 -8.90
C GLN A 253 14.86 -34.59 -8.94
N SER A 254 15.82 -33.91 -9.56
CA SER A 254 17.21 -34.36 -9.72
C SER A 254 18.10 -34.06 -8.51
N SER A 255 17.62 -33.26 -7.54
CA SER A 255 18.39 -32.92 -6.35
C SER A 255 18.47 -34.07 -5.34
N GLU A 256 19.45 -34.07 -4.45
CA GLU A 256 19.51 -34.98 -3.29
C GLU A 256 18.89 -34.36 -2.02
N SER A 257 18.05 -33.33 -2.17
CA SER A 257 17.45 -32.64 -1.02
C SER A 257 16.53 -33.58 -0.23
N PRO A 258 16.67 -33.66 1.11
CA PRO A 258 15.75 -34.43 1.95
C PRO A 258 14.32 -33.85 1.92
N LEU A 259 14.14 -32.62 1.43
CA LEU A 259 12.86 -31.94 1.33
C LEU A 259 12.18 -32.10 -0.03
N LYS A 260 12.76 -32.91 -0.94
CA LYS A 260 12.32 -33.08 -2.34
C LYS A 260 10.80 -33.25 -2.49
N GLU A 261 10.20 -34.20 -1.78
CA GLU A 261 8.76 -34.48 -1.90
C GLU A 261 7.89 -33.28 -1.48
N LYS A 262 8.28 -32.62 -0.38
CA LYS A 262 7.60 -31.42 0.14
C LYS A 262 7.73 -30.25 -0.85
N LEU A 263 8.91 -30.07 -1.43
CA LEU A 263 9.19 -29.04 -2.44
C LEU A 263 8.35 -29.25 -3.70
N ILE A 264 8.33 -30.47 -4.26
CA ILE A 264 7.54 -30.80 -5.45
C ILE A 264 6.05 -30.53 -5.20
N LYS A 265 5.53 -30.97 -4.05
CA LYS A 265 4.13 -30.73 -3.68
C LYS A 265 3.83 -29.22 -3.63
N TRP A 266 4.73 -28.43 -3.06
CA TRP A 266 4.55 -26.98 -2.96
C TRP A 266 4.61 -26.28 -4.32
N VAL A 267 5.60 -26.62 -5.14
CA VAL A 267 5.77 -26.07 -6.50
C VAL A 267 4.53 -26.34 -7.35
N LYS A 268 3.99 -27.57 -7.32
CA LYS A 268 2.76 -27.93 -8.05
C LYS A 268 1.54 -27.11 -7.63
N LEU A 269 1.46 -26.70 -6.36
CA LEU A 269 0.33 -25.93 -5.85
C LEU A 269 0.45 -24.44 -6.12
N PHE A 270 1.67 -23.89 -6.03
CA PHE A 270 1.86 -22.45 -5.96
C PHE A 270 2.69 -21.86 -7.11
N TYR A 271 3.34 -22.65 -7.95
CA TYR A 271 4.22 -22.14 -9.01
C TYR A 271 3.82 -22.61 -10.40
N ALA A 272 2.70 -23.33 -10.53
CA ALA A 272 2.12 -23.63 -11.84
C ALA A 272 1.78 -22.33 -12.59
N PRO A 273 2.06 -22.23 -13.90
CA PRO A 273 1.73 -21.07 -14.71
C PRO A 273 0.23 -20.77 -14.67
N HIS A 274 -0.11 -19.48 -14.52
CA HIS A 274 -1.49 -19.03 -14.49
C HIS A 274 -1.66 -17.76 -15.32
N ILE A 275 -2.65 -17.77 -16.20
CA ILE A 275 -2.85 -16.70 -17.20
C ILE A 275 -3.10 -15.31 -16.57
N THR A 276 -3.72 -15.27 -15.39
CA THR A 276 -4.01 -14.01 -14.68
C THR A 276 -2.97 -13.62 -13.64
N ALA A 277 -1.96 -14.46 -13.38
CA ALA A 277 -0.89 -14.18 -12.41
C ALA A 277 0.48 -14.53 -13.05
N PRO A 278 0.90 -13.79 -14.09
CA PRO A 278 2.07 -14.13 -14.88
C PRO A 278 3.40 -13.86 -14.17
N TYR A 279 3.41 -13.17 -13.04
CA TYR A 279 4.61 -12.87 -12.25
C TYR A 279 4.45 -13.31 -10.81
N ARG A 280 5.58 -13.65 -10.20
CA ARG A 280 5.70 -13.94 -8.78
C ARG A 280 6.95 -13.31 -8.20
N VAL A 281 6.92 -13.20 -6.88
CA VAL A 281 8.07 -12.81 -6.08
C VAL A 281 8.31 -13.91 -5.07
N ALA A 282 9.56 -14.31 -4.92
CA ALA A 282 10.01 -15.21 -3.88
C ALA A 282 10.99 -14.49 -2.95
N HIS A 283 10.96 -14.89 -1.68
CA HIS A 283 11.86 -14.44 -0.63
C HIS A 283 12.29 -15.65 0.23
N PRO A 284 13.53 -15.68 0.75
CA PRO A 284 14.00 -16.77 1.62
C PRO A 284 13.12 -16.99 2.86
N ASN A 285 12.37 -15.98 3.29
CA ASN A 285 11.47 -16.07 4.45
C ASN A 285 9.99 -16.29 4.12
N ASP A 286 9.62 -16.52 2.86
CA ASP A 286 8.21 -16.60 2.47
C ASP A 286 7.39 -17.63 3.25
N VAL A 287 7.95 -18.79 3.58
CA VAL A 287 7.23 -19.80 4.38
C VAL A 287 7.52 -19.61 5.86
N SER A 288 8.77 -19.27 6.19
CA SER A 288 9.25 -19.23 7.57
C SER A 288 8.84 -18.01 8.38
N PHE A 289 8.39 -16.92 7.74
CA PHE A 289 8.00 -15.69 8.43
C PHE A 289 6.95 -15.93 9.53
N ASN A 290 5.99 -16.82 9.28
CA ASN A 290 4.98 -17.24 10.28
C ASN A 290 5.21 -18.64 10.85
N ARG A 291 6.19 -19.38 10.33
CA ARG A 291 6.49 -20.76 10.70
C ARG A 291 8.01 -20.93 10.79
N PRO A 292 8.64 -20.43 11.86
CA PRO A 292 10.11 -20.45 11.97
C PRO A 292 10.72 -21.85 11.79
N GLU A 293 9.96 -22.90 12.11
CA GLU A 293 10.32 -24.30 11.87
C GLU A 293 10.50 -24.67 10.38
N ASP A 294 9.91 -23.91 9.46
CA ASP A 294 10.01 -24.11 8.01
C ASP A 294 11.18 -23.33 7.38
N THR A 295 12.13 -22.79 8.16
CA THR A 295 13.27 -21.99 7.65
C THR A 295 14.10 -22.71 6.58
N GLU A 296 14.50 -23.96 6.83
CA GLU A 296 15.27 -24.75 5.86
C GLU A 296 14.49 -24.97 4.56
N PHE A 297 13.19 -25.25 4.68
CA PHE A 297 12.31 -25.42 3.53
C PHE A 297 12.15 -24.14 2.72
N SER A 298 11.93 -23.01 3.40
CA SER A 298 11.76 -21.69 2.78
C SER A 298 13.02 -21.27 2.01
N GLN A 299 14.20 -21.42 2.62
CA GLN A 299 15.48 -21.10 1.99
C GLN A 299 15.77 -22.03 0.81
N THR A 300 15.57 -23.34 0.97
CA THR A 300 15.82 -24.31 -0.11
C THR A 300 14.92 -24.05 -1.31
N LEU A 301 13.63 -23.77 -1.07
CA LEU A 301 12.68 -23.40 -2.12
C LEU A 301 13.12 -22.13 -2.86
N TYR A 302 13.51 -21.09 -2.11
CA TYR A 302 13.99 -19.83 -2.69
C TYR A 302 15.21 -20.04 -3.60
N ASN A 303 16.17 -20.86 -3.18
CA ASN A 303 17.37 -21.13 -3.98
C ASN A 303 17.02 -21.80 -5.32
N PHE A 304 16.19 -22.86 -5.30
CA PHE A 304 15.73 -23.52 -6.53
C PHE A 304 14.97 -22.56 -7.46
N ILE A 305 14.14 -21.67 -6.90
CA ILE A 305 13.42 -20.67 -7.70
C ILE A 305 14.40 -19.71 -8.38
N CYS A 306 15.40 -19.21 -7.66
CA CYS A 306 16.41 -18.32 -8.22
C CYS A 306 17.19 -18.99 -9.36
N GLU A 307 17.64 -20.22 -9.13
CA GLU A 307 18.38 -21.01 -10.11
C GLU A 307 17.56 -21.28 -11.38
N ALA A 308 16.31 -21.73 -11.22
CA ALA A 308 15.40 -21.95 -12.34
C ALA A 308 15.10 -20.64 -13.10
N ALA A 309 14.83 -19.54 -12.38
CA ALA A 309 14.51 -18.25 -13.00
C ALA A 309 15.69 -17.65 -13.79
N GLU A 310 16.93 -17.82 -13.32
CA GLU A 310 18.12 -17.43 -14.08
C GLU A 310 18.34 -18.35 -15.28
N ALA A 311 18.23 -19.68 -15.09
CA ALA A 311 18.45 -20.67 -16.15
C ALA A 311 17.48 -20.50 -17.34
N THR A 312 16.26 -20.04 -17.08
CA THR A 312 15.24 -19.80 -18.11
C THR A 312 15.11 -18.33 -18.51
N ASN A 313 16.01 -17.45 -18.04
CA ASN A 313 15.99 -16.01 -18.29
C ASN A 313 14.61 -15.37 -17.95
N CYS A 314 13.93 -15.90 -16.94
CA CYS A 314 12.63 -15.42 -16.46
C CYS A 314 12.77 -14.44 -15.30
N ARG A 315 13.96 -14.33 -14.69
CA ARG A 315 14.23 -13.38 -13.61
C ARG A 315 14.24 -11.95 -14.12
N ILE A 316 13.53 -11.08 -13.41
CA ILE A 316 13.55 -9.62 -13.62
C ILE A 316 14.80 -9.04 -12.95
N LYS A 317 15.47 -8.13 -13.64
CA LYS A 317 16.74 -7.50 -13.24
C LYS A 317 16.57 -5.99 -13.22
#